data_AF-A0AAE1FBW3-F1
#
_entry.id   AF-A0AAE1FBW3-F1
#
_cell.length_a   1.000
_cell.length_b   1.000
_cell.length_c   1.000
_cell.angle_alpha   90.00
_cell.angle_beta   90.00
_cell.angle_gamma   90.00
#
_symmetry.space_group_name_H-M   'P 1'
#
loop_
_entity.id
_entity.type
_entity.pdbx_description
1 polymer ?
#
loop_
_entity_poly.entity_id
_entity_poly.type
_entity_poly.pdbx_seq_one_letter_code
_entity_poly.pdbx_strand_id
1 'polypeptide(L)'
;MEQPKDTGNLTKVFIAPYDRLLDPKLLLDDDRVVWAKRHVVRGEKKKSVVALVRGEVPEKLHVLGNGYRRVHKYIEQPIQCYNCSRWNHKAWSCRYEVCCRFCGKNHNSSECGKKI
;
A
#
# COMPACT_ATOMS: atom_id res chain seq x y z
N MET A 1 -0.43 -40.31 -6.00
CA MET A 1 -0.97 -39.21 -5.19
C MET A 1 -0.13 -37.97 -5.47
N GLU A 2 -0.46 -37.26 -6.55
CA GLU A 2 0.22 -36.01 -6.88
C GLU A 2 -0.37 -34.90 -6.00
N GLN A 3 0.47 -34.29 -5.17
CA GLN A 3 0.09 -33.10 -4.42
C GLN A 3 -0.07 -31.94 -5.40
N PRO A 4 -1.20 -31.19 -5.39
CA PRO A 4 -1.33 -30.03 -6.25
C PRO A 4 -0.30 -28.98 -5.83
N LYS A 5 0.56 -28.60 -6.77
CA LYS A 5 1.49 -27.47 -6.66
C LYS A 5 0.65 -26.19 -6.62
N ASP A 6 0.17 -25.83 -5.45
CA ASP A 6 -0.58 -24.59 -5.25
C ASP A 6 0.40 -23.41 -5.30
N THR A 7 0.70 -22.95 -6.51
CA THR A 7 1.26 -21.61 -6.75
C THR A 7 0.15 -20.58 -6.49
N GLY A 8 -0.39 -20.59 -5.27
CA GLY A 8 -1.50 -19.74 -4.88
C GLY A 8 -1.06 -18.29 -4.98
N ASN A 9 -1.73 -17.53 -5.84
CA ASN A 9 -1.46 -16.11 -6.03
C ASN A 9 -1.39 -15.40 -4.66
N LEU A 10 -0.29 -14.68 -4.43
CA LEU A 10 -0.13 -13.88 -3.22
C LEU A 10 -0.82 -12.54 -3.43
N THR A 11 -1.85 -12.27 -2.62
CA THR A 11 -2.55 -11.00 -2.66
C THR A 11 -2.11 -10.14 -1.48
N LYS A 12 -1.72 -8.90 -1.79
CA LYS A 12 -1.43 -7.90 -0.77
C LYS A 12 -2.73 -7.34 -0.20
N VAL A 13 -2.86 -7.39 1.11
CA VAL A 13 -4.05 -6.94 1.83
C VAL A 13 -3.70 -5.87 2.86
N PHE A 14 -4.73 -5.13 3.23
CA PHE A 14 -4.73 -4.06 4.19
C PHE A 14 -5.72 -4.39 5.30
N ILE A 15 -5.28 -4.31 6.55
CA ILE A 15 -6.05 -4.67 7.74
C ILE A 15 -6.10 -3.46 8.66
N ALA A 16 -7.30 -2.93 8.88
CA ALA A 16 -7.56 -1.80 9.77
C ALA A 16 -9.00 -1.84 10.31
N PRO A 17 -9.25 -1.34 11.53
CA PRO A 17 -8.26 -0.86 12.49
C PRO A 17 -7.53 -2.03 13.18
N TYR A 18 -6.21 -1.92 13.29
CA TYR A 18 -5.34 -2.83 14.02
C TYR A 18 -4.62 -2.04 15.10
N ASP A 19 -4.73 -2.45 16.36
CA ASP A 19 -4.13 -1.75 17.49
C ASP A 19 -2.62 -1.53 17.23
N ARG A 20 -2.10 -0.36 17.60
CA ARG A 20 -0.66 -0.04 17.42
C ARG A 20 0.23 -0.95 18.25
N LEU A 21 -0.26 -1.44 19.38
CA LEU A 21 0.49 -2.23 20.34
C LEU A 21 0.58 -3.70 19.97
N LEU A 22 -0.34 -4.20 19.13
CA LEU A 22 -0.35 -5.60 18.73
C LEU A 22 0.81 -5.92 17.77
N ASP A 23 1.44 -7.07 17.97
CA ASP A 23 2.45 -7.54 17.02
C ASP A 23 1.76 -8.07 15.75
N PRO A 24 2.06 -7.53 14.54
CA PRO A 24 1.57 -8.09 13.28
C PRO A 24 1.83 -9.59 13.11
N LYS A 25 2.82 -10.18 13.82
CA LYS A 25 3.07 -11.62 13.83
C LYS A 25 1.89 -12.46 14.32
N LEU A 26 0.97 -11.87 15.10
CA LEU A 26 -0.26 -12.56 15.52
C LEU A 26 -1.16 -12.96 14.34
N LEU A 27 -0.97 -12.34 13.17
CA LEU A 27 -1.69 -12.73 11.95
C LEU A 27 -1.11 -13.97 11.28
N LEU A 28 0.13 -14.37 11.61
CA LEU A 28 0.79 -15.55 11.06
C LEU A 28 0.25 -16.87 11.65
N ASP A 29 -0.65 -16.77 12.63
CA ASP A 29 -1.43 -17.90 13.16
C ASP A 29 -2.42 -18.45 12.11
N ASP A 30 -2.81 -17.63 11.13
CA ASP A 30 -3.60 -18.07 9.99
C ASP A 30 -2.67 -18.55 8.86
N ASP A 31 -2.75 -19.83 8.50
CA ASP A 31 -1.90 -20.47 7.47
C ASP A 31 -1.92 -19.77 6.11
N ARG A 32 -2.96 -18.97 5.84
CA ARG A 32 -3.06 -18.20 4.59
C ARG A 32 -2.16 -16.96 4.61
N VAL A 33 -1.77 -16.46 5.78
CA VAL A 33 -0.96 -15.26 5.93
C VAL A 33 0.52 -15.64 5.92
N VAL A 34 1.19 -15.30 4.82
CA VAL A 34 2.61 -15.64 4.61
C VAL A 34 3.54 -14.56 5.18
N TRP A 35 3.04 -13.33 5.26
CA TRP A 35 3.81 -12.18 5.73
C TRP A 35 2.88 -11.11 6.28
N ALA A 36 3.29 -10.45 7.34
CA ALA A 36 2.59 -9.29 7.90
C ALA A 36 3.59 -8.25 8.43
N LYS A 37 3.33 -6.98 8.14
CA LYS A 37 4.11 -5.87 8.69
C LYS A 37 3.23 -4.65 8.98
N ARG A 38 3.60 -3.94 10.04
CA ARG A 38 3.02 -2.64 10.39
C ARG A 38 3.11 -1.69 9.21
N HIS A 39 1.99 -1.07 8.85
CA HIS A 39 1.96 -0.05 7.82
C HIS A 39 2.68 1.21 8.34
N VAL A 40 3.67 1.68 7.58
CA VAL A 40 4.45 2.89 7.88
C VAL A 40 4.29 3.86 6.73
N VAL A 41 3.82 5.07 7.03
CA VAL A 41 3.64 6.15 6.05
C VAL A 41 4.41 7.36 6.55
N ARG A 42 5.36 7.86 5.75
CA ARG A 42 6.24 8.98 6.11
C ARG A 42 6.97 8.77 7.46
N GLY A 43 7.42 7.54 7.73
CA GLY A 43 8.09 7.17 8.98
C GLY A 43 7.16 6.90 10.17
N GLU A 44 5.87 7.23 10.07
CA GLU A 44 4.92 7.04 11.16
C GLU A 44 4.24 5.66 11.11
N LYS A 45 4.27 4.93 12.23
CA LYS A 45 3.53 3.68 12.40
C LYS A 45 2.02 3.95 12.48
N LYS A 46 1.25 3.41 11.53
CA LYS A 46 -0.21 3.56 11.48
C LYS A 46 -0.91 2.43 12.25
N LYS A 47 -2.19 2.63 12.59
CA LYS A 47 -3.09 1.59 13.14
C LYS A 47 -3.50 0.53 12.10
N SER A 48 -2.67 0.32 11.09
CA SER A 48 -2.96 -0.60 10.00
C SER A 48 -1.79 -1.53 9.79
N VAL A 49 -2.10 -2.73 9.32
CA VAL A 49 -1.15 -3.77 8.97
C VAL A 49 -1.33 -4.10 7.51
N VAL A 50 -0.22 -4.29 6.82
CA VAL A 50 -0.20 -4.81 5.46
C VAL A 50 0.26 -6.25 5.55
N ALA A 51 -0.45 -7.15 4.89
CA ALA A 51 -0.13 -8.57 4.87
C ALA A 51 -0.14 -9.13 3.46
N LEU A 52 0.52 -10.27 3.26
CA LEU A 52 0.43 -11.08 2.06
C LEU A 52 -0.38 -12.33 2.42
N VAL A 53 -1.48 -12.53 1.70
CA VAL A 53 -2.38 -13.66 1.88
C VAL A 53 -2.31 -14.55 0.64
N ARG A 54 -2.21 -15.86 0.84
CA ARG A 54 -2.25 -16.86 -0.22
C ARG A 54 -3.69 -17.21 -0.57
N GLY A 55 -3.98 -17.27 -1.88
CA GLY A 55 -5.29 -17.69 -2.37
C GLY A 55 -6.33 -16.57 -2.30
N GLU A 56 -7.58 -16.94 -2.03
CA GLU A 56 -8.69 -16.00 -1.94
C GLU A 56 -8.57 -15.12 -0.68
N VAL A 57 -8.75 -13.80 -0.86
CA VAL A 57 -8.67 -12.85 0.26
C VAL A 57 -9.90 -13.03 1.15
N PRO A 58 -9.74 -13.42 2.43
CA PRO A 58 -10.88 -13.55 3.33
C PRO A 58 -11.45 -12.17 3.65
N GLU A 59 -12.75 -12.08 3.92
CA GLU A 59 -13.38 -10.82 4.38
C GLU A 59 -12.83 -10.38 5.76
N LYS A 60 -12.48 -11.36 6.60
CA LYS A 60 -11.99 -11.15 7.96
C LYS A 60 -10.86 -12.13 8.29
N LEU A 61 -9.87 -11.66 9.05
CA LEU A 61 -8.80 -12.46 9.64
C LEU A 61 -8.94 -12.48 11.17
N HIS A 62 -8.74 -13.64 11.77
CA HIS A 62 -8.68 -13.76 13.22
C HIS A 62 -7.33 -13.25 13.72
N VAL A 63 -7.36 -12.42 14.76
CA VAL A 63 -6.16 -11.98 15.48
C VAL A 63 -6.21 -12.60 16.86
N LEU A 64 -5.23 -13.45 17.15
CA LEU A 64 -5.17 -14.15 18.44
C LEU A 64 -5.24 -13.15 19.60
N GLY A 65 -6.17 -13.39 20.54
CA GLY A 65 -6.42 -12.52 21.70
C GLY A 65 -7.21 -11.24 21.42
N ASN A 66 -7.52 -10.93 20.16
CA ASN A 66 -8.12 -9.66 19.76
C ASN A 66 -9.35 -9.79 18.85
N GLY A 67 -9.71 -11.01 18.44
CA GLY A 67 -10.87 -11.32 17.62
C GLY A 67 -10.67 -11.01 16.13
N TYR A 68 -11.76 -10.97 15.38
CA TYR A 68 -11.72 -10.80 13.92
C TYR A 68 -11.48 -9.35 13.49
N ARG A 69 -10.73 -9.17 12.39
CA ARG A 69 -10.48 -7.88 11.74
C ARG A 69 -10.83 -7.94 10.27
N ARG A 70 -11.48 -6.89 9.77
CA ARG A 70 -11.80 -6.76 8.35
C ARG A 70 -10.53 -6.63 7.53
N VAL A 71 -10.55 -7.27 6.38
CA VAL A 71 -9.46 -7.29 5.42
C VAL A 71 -9.94 -6.62 4.14
N HIS A 72 -9.10 -5.76 3.60
CA HIS A 72 -9.34 -5.09 2.33
C HIS A 72 -8.19 -5.41 1.39
N LYS A 73 -8.45 -5.50 0.08
CA LYS A 73 -7.37 -5.55 -0.90
C LYS A 73 -6.52 -4.28 -0.77
N TYR A 74 -5.21 -4.43 -0.81
CA TYR A 74 -4.32 -3.28 -0.73
C TYR A 74 -4.38 -2.50 -2.04
N ILE A 75 -4.89 -1.27 -1.98
CA ILE A 75 -4.87 -0.33 -3.10
C ILE A 75 -3.65 0.56 -2.91
N GLU A 76 -2.69 0.47 -3.83
CA GLU A 76 -1.55 1.37 -3.83
C GLU A 76 -2.00 2.81 -4.12
N GLN A 77 -1.42 3.77 -3.40
CA GLN A 77 -1.74 5.17 -3.66
C GLN A 77 -1.20 5.56 -5.04
N PRO A 78 -2.04 6.17 -5.90
CA PRO A 78 -1.59 6.58 -7.22
C PRO A 78 -0.47 7.61 -7.09
N ILE A 79 0.63 7.37 -7.79
CA ILE A 79 1.77 8.28 -7.80
C ILE A 79 1.53 9.34 -8.88
N GLN A 80 1.51 10.61 -8.48
CA GLN A 80 1.56 11.72 -9.41
C GLN A 80 3.00 12.21 -9.55
N CYS A 81 3.48 12.35 -10.79
CA CYS A 81 4.79 12.91 -11.07
C CYS A 81 4.78 14.42 -10.84
N TYR A 82 5.64 14.92 -9.93
CA TYR A 82 5.75 16.36 -9.68
C TYR A 82 6.46 17.15 -10.79
N ASN A 83 7.02 16.47 -11.80
CA ASN A 83 7.67 17.13 -12.93
C ASN A 83 6.67 17.42 -14.07
N CYS A 84 5.94 16.40 -14.53
CA CYS A 84 5.03 16.52 -15.68
C CYS A 84 3.54 16.45 -15.32
N SER A 85 3.20 16.30 -14.04
CA SER A 85 1.84 16.16 -13.50
C SER A 85 1.06 14.91 -13.96
N ARG A 86 1.68 14.01 -14.72
CA ARG A 86 1.09 12.72 -15.15
C ARG A 86 1.20 11.66 -14.05
N TRP A 87 0.36 10.63 -14.15
CA TRP A 87 0.29 9.53 -13.17
C TRP A 87 1.33 8.43 -13.44
N ASN A 88 1.48 7.54 -12.46
CA ASN A 88 2.17 6.26 -12.52
C ASN A 88 3.70 6.31 -12.66
N HIS A 89 4.34 7.44 -12.33
CA HIS A 89 5.80 7.52 -12.23
C HIS A 89 6.24 8.64 -11.29
N LYS A 90 7.50 8.57 -10.83
CA LYS A 90 8.10 9.57 -9.95
C LYS A 90 8.86 10.60 -10.77
N ALA A 91 9.09 11.78 -10.19
CA ALA A 91 9.83 12.86 -10.87
C ALA A 91 11.23 12.43 -11.33
N TRP A 92 11.96 11.63 -10.55
CA TRP A 92 13.29 11.14 -10.90
C TRP A 92 13.32 10.16 -12.08
N SER A 93 12.19 9.53 -12.43
CA SER A 93 12.06 8.64 -13.59
C SER A 93 11.27 9.27 -14.74
N CYS A 94 11.00 10.58 -14.67
CA CYS A 94 10.21 11.30 -15.67
C CYS A 94 10.97 11.42 -16.99
N ARG A 95 10.27 11.17 -18.11
CA ARG A 95 10.78 11.36 -19.48
C ARG A 95 9.99 12.39 -20.29
N TYR A 96 9.03 13.05 -19.65
CA TYR A 96 8.15 14.03 -20.28
C TYR A 96 8.59 15.45 -19.95
N GLU A 97 8.08 16.40 -20.73
CA GLU A 97 8.28 17.83 -20.51
C GLU A 97 7.81 18.27 -19.13
N VAL A 98 8.47 19.31 -18.61
CA VAL A 98 8.14 19.93 -17.34
C VAL A 98 6.77 20.59 -17.47
N CYS A 99 5.92 20.42 -16.46
CA CYS A 99 4.61 21.03 -16.40
C CYS A 99 4.41 21.62 -15.00
N CYS A 100 4.22 22.93 -14.95
CA CYS A 100 4.01 23.66 -13.71
C CYS A 100 2.71 23.20 -13.03
N ARG A 101 2.81 22.82 -11.75
CA ARG A 101 1.66 22.37 -10.95
C ARG A 101 0.60 23.45 -10.74
N PHE A 102 1.00 24.73 -10.76
CA PHE A 102 0.11 25.85 -10.48
C PHE A 102 -0.63 26.36 -11.73
N CYS A 103 0.02 26.36 -12.89
CA CYS A 103 -0.54 26.98 -14.09
C CYS A 103 -0.53 26.10 -15.35
N GLY A 104 -0.01 24.88 -15.29
CA GLY A 104 -0.01 23.91 -16.39
C GLY A 104 0.92 24.25 -17.57
N LYS A 105 1.76 25.28 -17.45
CA LYS A 105 2.70 25.70 -18.51
C LYS A 105 4.05 24.98 -18.40
N ASN A 106 4.82 25.00 -19.49
CA ASN A 106 6.15 24.40 -19.56
C ASN A 106 7.21 25.26 -18.86
N HIS A 107 7.25 25.18 -17.53
CA HIS A 107 8.30 25.73 -16.67
C HIS A 107 8.29 25.02 -15.31
N ASN A 108 9.38 25.15 -14.55
CA ASN A 108 9.45 24.56 -13.22
C ASN A 108 8.47 25.26 -12.26
N SER A 109 7.73 24.50 -11.46
CA SER A 109 6.81 25.07 -10.46
C SER A 109 7.50 26.08 -9.52
N SER A 110 8.81 25.97 -9.32
CA SER A 110 9.63 26.92 -8.55
C SER A 110 9.72 28.32 -9.17
N GLU A 111 9.58 28.45 -10.48
CA GLU A 111 9.70 29.72 -11.23
C GLU A 111 8.33 30.35 -11.51
N CYS A 112 7.26 29.71 -11.05
CA CYS A 112 5.91 30.19 -11.31
C CYS A 112 5.59 31.43 -10.47
N GLY A 113 5.31 32.56 -11.13
CA GLY A 113 4.82 33.78 -10.48
C GLY A 113 3.37 33.69 -9.96
N LYS A 114 2.68 32.56 -10.20
CA LYS A 114 1.30 32.30 -9.72
C LYS A 114 1.26 31.32 -8.54
N LYS A 115 2.34 31.22 -7.76
CA LYS A 115 2.32 30.47 -6.49
C LYS A 115 1.32 31.15 -5.55
N ILE A 116 0.31 30.40 -5.14
CA ILE A 116 -0.65 30.78 -4.09
C ILE A 116 -0.17 30.16 -2.79
#